data_AF-A0AAU8SBZ2-F1
#
_entry.id   AF-A0AAU8SBZ2-F1
#
_cell.length_a   1.000
_cell.length_b   1.000
_cell.length_c   1.000
_cell.angle_alpha   90.00
_cell.angle_beta   90.00
_cell.angle_gamma   90.00
#
_symmetry.space_group_name_H-M   'P 1'
#
loop_
_entity.id
_entity.type
_entity.pdbx_description
1 polymer ?
#
loop_
_entity_poly.entity_id
_entity_poly.type
_entity_poly.pdbx_seq_one_letter_code
_entity_poly.pdbx_strand_id
1 'polypeptide(L)'
;MPHDDPTTPPDAPAPHARTKAARAPSRARKAHIRELNEAHLLACAEAVFAERGFEGASTARIAERAGLPKANLHYYFPTKLALYRRVLDDLLEDWHAAADSFDVCDDPVAALGGYVRAKMALSRERPLGSKVWANEIISGATHMQDLLLERVKPWMDTRIALIERWIARGLIEPVEPKTLLYMIWATTQHYADFDAQIVALSGKRALAAKAFDATTDEVVRLILRACGARSPGARERG
;
A
#
# COMPACT_ATOMS: atom_id res chain seq x y z
N MET A 1 78.60 21.01 -55.34
CA MET A 1 77.69 22.17 -55.43
C MET A 1 76.52 21.93 -54.50
N PRO A 2 76.05 22.96 -53.80
CA PRO A 2 75.61 22.89 -52.41
C PRO A 2 74.08 22.86 -52.27
N HIS A 3 73.56 22.42 -51.11
CA HIS A 3 72.85 23.29 -50.16
C HIS A 3 72.23 22.48 -49.00
N ASP A 4 72.70 22.82 -47.80
CA ASP A 4 71.97 23.04 -46.53
C ASP A 4 71.11 21.95 -45.88
N ASP A 5 71.60 21.51 -44.73
CA ASP A 5 70.87 21.02 -43.54
C ASP A 5 69.94 22.15 -43.02
N PRO A 6 68.77 21.88 -42.39
CA PRO A 6 68.81 21.44 -40.99
C PRO A 6 67.69 20.48 -40.54
N THR A 7 68.07 19.61 -39.60
CA THR A 7 67.24 18.98 -38.56
C THR A 7 66.07 19.83 -38.04
N THR A 8 64.88 19.25 -37.97
CA THR A 8 63.75 19.68 -37.11
C THR A 8 63.01 18.43 -36.59
N PRO A 9 62.96 18.16 -35.26
CA PRO A 9 61.95 17.30 -34.63
C PRO A 9 60.71 18.15 -34.25
N PRO A 10 59.57 17.63 -33.75
CA PRO A 10 59.16 16.25 -33.43
C PRO A 10 57.75 15.90 -34.00
N ASP A 11 57.24 14.69 -33.74
CA ASP A 11 55.84 14.56 -33.28
C ASP A 11 55.61 13.22 -32.59
N ALA A 12 55.32 13.30 -31.29
CA ALA A 12 54.87 12.19 -30.48
C ALA A 12 53.49 11.72 -30.96
N PRO A 13 53.17 10.41 -30.96
CA PRO A 13 51.83 9.97 -31.28
C PRO A 13 50.87 10.50 -30.20
N ALA A 14 49.82 11.18 -30.65
CA ALA A 14 48.75 11.72 -29.80
C ALA A 14 48.17 10.63 -28.88
N PRO A 15 47.81 10.95 -27.62
CA PRO A 15 47.11 10.00 -26.78
C PRO A 15 45.73 9.77 -27.39
N HIS A 16 45.49 8.57 -27.92
CA HIS A 16 44.16 8.12 -28.28
C HIS A 16 43.24 8.31 -27.06
N ALA A 17 42.31 9.26 -27.20
CA ALA A 17 41.21 9.43 -26.29
C ALA A 17 40.45 8.10 -26.20
N ARG A 18 40.69 7.35 -25.12
CA ARG A 18 39.85 6.21 -24.75
C ARG A 18 38.49 6.77 -24.39
N THR A 19 37.61 6.83 -25.37
CA THR A 19 36.17 6.95 -25.14
C THR A 19 35.78 5.79 -24.23
N LYS A 20 35.43 6.09 -22.97
CA LYS A 20 34.90 5.10 -22.02
C LYS A 20 33.63 4.53 -22.62
N ALA A 21 33.72 3.36 -23.24
CA ALA A 21 32.55 2.57 -23.62
C ALA A 21 31.73 2.33 -22.36
N ALA A 22 30.48 2.80 -22.34
CA ALA A 22 29.57 2.61 -21.23
C ALA A 22 29.36 1.10 -21.02
N ARG A 23 29.89 0.56 -19.91
CA ARG A 23 29.77 -0.85 -19.56
C ARG A 23 28.28 -1.20 -19.41
N ALA A 24 27.83 -2.26 -20.09
CA ALA A 24 26.45 -2.72 -19.99
C ALA A 24 26.05 -2.95 -18.52
N PRO A 25 24.82 -2.57 -18.11
CA PRO A 25 24.41 -2.65 -16.71
C PRO A 25 24.40 -4.10 -16.21
N SER A 26 24.87 -4.30 -14.97
CA SER A 26 24.92 -5.61 -14.32
C SER A 26 23.53 -6.23 -14.21
N ARG A 27 23.46 -7.57 -14.10
CA ARG A 27 22.19 -8.31 -13.94
C ARG A 27 21.37 -7.80 -12.75
N ALA A 28 22.02 -7.47 -11.63
CA ALA A 28 21.38 -6.88 -10.45
C ALA A 28 20.79 -5.49 -10.73
N ARG A 29 21.51 -4.62 -11.45
CA ARG A 29 21.02 -3.29 -11.83
C ARG A 29 19.81 -3.38 -12.78
N LYS A 30 19.80 -4.34 -13.70
CA LYS A 30 18.67 -4.59 -14.60
C LYS A 30 17.43 -5.09 -13.84
N ALA A 31 17.61 -5.98 -12.87
CA ALA A 31 16.52 -6.46 -12.02
C ALA A 31 15.91 -5.32 -11.19
N HIS A 32 16.75 -4.48 -10.57
CA HIS A 32 16.28 -3.34 -9.80
C HIS A 32 15.52 -2.30 -10.66
N ILE A 33 16.01 -1.99 -11.86
CA ILE A 33 15.28 -1.10 -12.79
C ILE A 33 13.93 -1.70 -13.19
N ARG A 34 13.86 -3.02 -13.35
CA ARG A 34 12.61 -3.72 -13.66
C ARG A 34 11.61 -3.59 -12.52
N GLU A 35 12.03 -3.82 -11.28
CA GLU A 35 11.19 -3.68 -10.08
C GLU A 35 10.66 -2.25 -9.93
N LEU A 36 11.51 -1.24 -10.13
CA LEU A 36 11.09 0.16 -10.09
C LEU A 36 10.04 0.50 -11.16
N ASN A 37 10.22 -0.01 -12.38
CA ASN A 37 9.25 0.20 -13.46
C ASN A 37 7.92 -0.51 -13.19
N GLU A 38 7.96 -1.71 -12.61
CA GLU A 38 6.77 -2.47 -12.24
C GLU A 38 6.00 -1.75 -11.12
N ALA A 39 6.68 -1.29 -10.07
CA ALA A 39 6.08 -0.52 -8.99
C ALA A 39 5.46 0.80 -9.50
N HIS A 40 6.15 1.53 -10.37
CA HIS A 40 5.61 2.74 -11.00
C HIS A 40 4.36 2.45 -11.83
N LEU A 41 4.37 1.36 -12.60
CA LEU A 41 3.21 0.93 -13.38
C LEU A 41 2.03 0.55 -12.49
N LEU A 42 2.27 -0.16 -11.39
CA LEU A 42 1.23 -0.52 -10.41
C LEU A 42 0.61 0.72 -9.75
N ALA A 43 1.42 1.70 -9.36
CA ALA A 43 0.91 2.97 -8.80
C ALA A 43 0.04 3.74 -9.82
N CYS A 44 0.46 3.78 -11.09
CA CYS A 44 -0.35 4.40 -12.15
C CYS A 44 -1.65 3.63 -12.40
N ALA A 45 -1.61 2.30 -12.36
CA ALA A 45 -2.76 1.44 -12.53
C ALA A 45 -3.77 1.63 -11.40
N GLU A 46 -3.30 1.59 -10.13
CA GLU A 46 -4.09 1.86 -8.93
C GLU A 46 -4.85 3.19 -9.06
N ALA A 47 -4.17 4.25 -9.47
CA ALA A 47 -4.81 5.55 -9.63
C ALA A 47 -5.89 5.56 -10.74
N VAL A 48 -5.64 4.88 -11.87
CA VAL A 48 -6.64 4.77 -12.94
C VAL A 48 -7.85 3.94 -12.50
N PHE A 49 -7.63 2.83 -11.79
CA PHE A 49 -8.69 1.98 -11.27
C PHE A 49 -9.50 2.68 -10.17
N ALA A 50 -8.86 3.44 -9.28
CA ALA A 50 -9.53 4.21 -8.24
C ALA A 50 -10.49 5.25 -8.84
N GLU A 51 -10.10 5.88 -9.96
CA GLU A 51 -10.89 6.92 -10.64
C GLU A 51 -12.03 6.37 -11.50
N ARG A 52 -11.93 5.14 -12.02
CA ARG A 52 -12.82 4.64 -13.09
C ARG A 52 -13.43 3.26 -12.84
N GLY A 53 -13.02 2.59 -11.77
CA GLY A 53 -13.29 1.16 -11.57
C GLY A 53 -12.59 0.29 -12.62
N PHE A 54 -12.78 -1.03 -12.51
CA PHE A 54 -12.21 -1.99 -13.44
C PHE A 54 -12.74 -1.79 -14.87
N GLU A 55 -14.05 -1.70 -15.04
CA GLU A 55 -14.70 -1.61 -16.35
C GLU A 55 -14.34 -0.32 -17.11
N GLY A 56 -14.36 0.82 -16.42
CA GLY A 56 -14.02 2.12 -17.01
C GLY A 56 -12.52 2.33 -17.27
N ALA A 57 -11.65 1.48 -16.74
CA ALA A 57 -10.22 1.55 -16.96
C ALA A 57 -9.77 0.83 -18.26
N SER A 58 -8.73 1.37 -18.91
CA SER A 58 -8.09 0.77 -20.08
C SER A 58 -6.58 0.70 -19.93
N THR A 59 -5.96 -0.34 -20.50
CA THR A 59 -4.48 -0.47 -20.50
C THR A 59 -3.80 0.66 -21.26
N ALA A 60 -4.47 1.27 -22.24
CA ALA A 60 -3.97 2.45 -22.94
C ALA A 60 -3.83 3.65 -22.00
N ARG A 61 -4.86 3.94 -21.19
CA ARG A 61 -4.85 5.05 -20.21
C ARG A 61 -3.85 4.82 -19.09
N ILE A 62 -3.68 3.57 -18.66
CA ILE A 62 -2.66 3.21 -17.66
C ILE A 62 -1.25 3.43 -18.24
N ALA A 63 -1.00 2.97 -19.47
CA ALA A 63 0.29 3.16 -20.14
C ALA A 63 0.61 4.65 -20.37
N GLU A 64 -0.38 5.42 -20.82
CA GLU A 64 -0.28 6.88 -20.96
C GLU A 64 0.09 7.54 -19.63
N ARG A 65 -0.63 7.23 -18.54
CA ARG A 65 -0.34 7.77 -17.21
C ARG A 65 1.05 7.38 -16.71
N ALA A 66 1.49 6.16 -17.01
CA ALA A 66 2.82 5.68 -16.65
C ALA A 66 3.94 6.31 -17.49
N GLY A 67 3.61 7.01 -18.59
CA GLY A 67 4.60 7.51 -19.55
C GLY A 67 5.33 6.38 -20.29
N LEU A 68 4.69 5.22 -20.42
CA LEU A 68 5.27 4.01 -21.02
C LEU A 68 4.52 3.63 -22.30
N PRO A 69 5.22 3.12 -23.34
CA PRO A 69 4.54 2.51 -24.48
C PRO A 69 3.62 1.36 -24.03
N LYS A 70 2.45 1.22 -24.66
CA LYS A 70 1.48 0.14 -24.34
C LYS A 70 2.12 -1.27 -24.41
N ALA A 71 3.05 -1.48 -25.34
CA ALA A 71 3.79 -2.74 -25.45
C ALA A 71 4.60 -3.07 -24.18
N ASN A 72 5.13 -2.05 -23.50
CA ASN A 72 5.86 -2.25 -22.24
C ASN A 72 4.93 -2.69 -21.11
N LEU A 73 3.68 -2.19 -21.05
CA LEU A 73 2.70 -2.66 -20.07
C LEU A 73 2.44 -4.16 -20.23
N HIS A 74 2.21 -4.62 -21.46
CA HIS A 74 1.95 -6.04 -21.75
C HIS A 74 3.14 -6.96 -21.46
N TYR A 75 4.36 -6.43 -21.44
CA TYR A 75 5.54 -7.17 -21.00
C TYR A 75 5.49 -7.50 -19.50
N TYR A 76 4.95 -6.62 -18.65
CA TYR A 76 4.79 -6.87 -17.21
C TYR A 76 3.48 -7.61 -16.91
N PHE A 77 2.38 -7.16 -17.51
CA PHE A 77 1.03 -7.66 -17.23
C PHE A 77 0.31 -8.05 -18.52
N PRO A 78 0.09 -9.34 -18.77
CA PRO A 78 -0.46 -9.80 -20.04
C PRO A 78 -1.89 -9.28 -20.27
N THR A 79 -2.68 -9.09 -19.21
CA THR A 79 -4.07 -8.65 -19.28
C THR A 79 -4.37 -7.54 -18.27
N LYS A 80 -5.43 -6.76 -18.52
CA LYS A 80 -5.97 -5.76 -17.56
C LYS A 80 -6.35 -6.44 -16.24
N LEU A 81 -6.95 -7.63 -16.31
CA LEU A 81 -7.35 -8.39 -15.12
C LEU A 81 -6.14 -8.84 -14.30
N ALA A 82 -5.05 -9.29 -14.92
CA ALA A 82 -3.83 -9.65 -14.22
C ALA A 82 -3.22 -8.46 -13.47
N LEU A 83 -3.17 -7.28 -14.12
CA LEU A 83 -2.73 -6.05 -13.48
C LEU A 83 -3.65 -5.62 -12.33
N TYR A 84 -4.97 -5.69 -12.53
CA TYR A 84 -5.95 -5.33 -11.51
C TYR A 84 -5.84 -6.23 -10.27
N ARG A 85 -5.75 -7.54 -10.48
CA ARG A 85 -5.58 -8.51 -9.39
C ARG A 85 -4.26 -8.31 -8.65
N ARG A 86 -3.18 -7.98 -9.36
CA ARG A 86 -1.90 -7.65 -8.71
C ARG A 86 -2.04 -6.43 -7.79
N VAL A 87 -2.73 -5.37 -8.23
CA VAL A 87 -3.01 -4.19 -7.37
C VAL A 87 -3.78 -4.60 -6.12
N LEU A 88 -4.82 -5.43 -6.26
CA LEU A 88 -5.62 -5.92 -5.12
C LEU A 88 -4.81 -6.80 -4.16
N ASP A 89 -3.96 -7.68 -4.69
CA ASP A 89 -3.07 -8.53 -3.90
C ASP A 89 -2.06 -7.69 -3.10
N ASP A 90 -1.45 -6.68 -3.72
CA ASP A 90 -0.52 -5.75 -3.05
C ASP A 90 -1.20 -4.98 -1.92
N LEU A 91 -2.47 -4.62 -2.06
CA LEU A 91 -3.24 -3.97 -1.00
C LEU A 91 -3.50 -4.90 0.18
N LEU A 92 -3.81 -6.16 -0.11
CA LEU A 92 -4.03 -7.15 0.93
C LEU A 92 -2.75 -7.46 1.70
N GLU A 93 -1.59 -7.48 1.03
CA GLU A 93 -0.28 -7.63 1.68
C GLU A 93 -0.01 -6.50 2.69
N ASP A 94 -0.25 -5.24 2.32
CA ASP A 94 -0.11 -4.10 3.23
C ASP A 94 -1.05 -4.19 4.44
N TRP A 95 -2.30 -4.60 4.24
CA TRP A 95 -3.26 -4.76 5.33
C TRP A 95 -2.96 -5.96 6.23
N HIS A 96 -2.38 -7.03 5.71
CA HIS A 96 -1.86 -8.12 6.54
C HIS A 96 -0.70 -7.63 7.41
N ALA A 97 0.26 -6.90 6.86
CA ALA A 97 1.36 -6.33 7.64
C ALA A 97 0.86 -5.36 8.73
N ALA A 98 -0.18 -4.57 8.46
CA ALA A 98 -0.81 -3.72 9.47
C ALA A 98 -1.36 -4.54 10.67
N ALA A 99 -1.75 -5.80 10.44
CA ALA A 99 -2.29 -6.69 11.46
C ALA A 99 -1.22 -7.38 12.32
N ASP A 100 0.08 -7.19 12.06
CA ASP A 100 1.19 -7.80 12.82
C ASP A 100 1.09 -7.55 14.34
N SER A 101 0.48 -6.43 14.73
CA SER A 101 0.18 -6.08 16.13
C SER A 101 -0.59 -7.15 16.90
N PHE A 102 -1.43 -7.95 16.23
CA PHE A 102 -2.14 -9.07 16.85
C PHE A 102 -1.25 -10.28 17.16
N ASP A 103 -0.11 -10.43 16.46
CA ASP A 103 0.76 -11.59 16.58
C ASP A 103 1.94 -11.34 17.53
N VAL A 104 2.31 -10.07 17.76
CA VAL A 104 3.43 -9.68 18.63
C VAL A 104 3.02 -9.35 20.07
N CYS A 105 1.72 -9.25 20.37
CA CYS A 105 1.24 -8.81 21.67
C CYS A 105 -0.06 -9.52 22.10
N ASP A 106 -0.06 -10.12 23.30
CA ASP A 106 -1.25 -10.72 23.93
C ASP A 106 -1.93 -9.76 24.93
N ASP A 107 -1.98 -8.48 24.57
CA ASP A 107 -2.79 -7.44 25.24
C ASP A 107 -3.75 -6.83 24.20
N PRO A 108 -5.08 -6.94 24.39
CA PRO A 108 -6.05 -6.42 23.43
C PRO A 108 -5.96 -4.91 23.22
N VAL A 109 -5.55 -4.14 24.24
CA VAL A 109 -5.40 -2.67 24.11
C VAL A 109 -4.26 -2.34 23.16
N ALA A 110 -3.11 -2.99 23.35
CA ALA A 110 -1.94 -2.79 22.50
C ALA A 110 -2.16 -3.35 21.08
N ALA A 111 -2.74 -4.55 20.95
CA ALA A 111 -2.99 -5.18 19.67
C ALA A 111 -4.03 -4.41 18.83
N LEU A 112 -5.22 -4.15 19.36
CA LEU A 112 -6.26 -3.39 18.63
C LEU A 112 -5.82 -1.95 18.36
N GLY A 113 -5.17 -1.30 19.33
CA GLY A 113 -4.64 0.04 19.17
C GLY A 113 -3.57 0.12 18.08
N GLY A 114 -2.63 -0.83 18.06
CA GLY A 114 -1.61 -0.94 17.02
C GLY A 114 -2.23 -1.16 15.64
N TYR A 115 -3.19 -2.07 15.52
CA TYR A 115 -3.86 -2.37 14.27
C TYR A 115 -4.61 -1.16 13.70
N VAL A 116 -5.39 -0.47 14.54
CA VAL A 116 -6.14 0.74 14.14
C VAL A 116 -5.18 1.84 13.67
N ARG A 117 -4.06 2.06 14.37
CA ARG A 117 -3.05 3.05 13.96
C ARG A 117 -2.43 2.71 12.61
N ALA A 118 -2.08 1.44 12.39
CA ALA A 118 -1.50 0.99 11.13
C ALA A 118 -2.51 1.14 9.97
N LYS A 119 -3.79 0.79 10.18
CA LYS A 119 -4.84 1.01 9.18
C LYS A 119 -5.08 2.49 8.89
N MET A 120 -5.07 3.35 9.90
CA MET A 120 -5.17 4.81 9.71
C MET A 120 -3.98 5.35 8.90
N ALA A 121 -2.76 4.90 9.18
CA ALA A 121 -1.58 5.28 8.40
C ALA A 121 -1.73 4.91 6.92
N LEU A 122 -2.18 3.68 6.64
CA LEU A 122 -2.44 3.23 5.27
C LEU A 122 -3.54 4.04 4.57
N SER A 123 -4.62 4.41 5.27
CA SER A 123 -5.65 5.30 4.72
C SER A 123 -5.09 6.67 4.31
N ARG A 124 -4.09 7.19 5.03
CA ARG A 124 -3.42 8.45 4.70
C ARG A 124 -2.41 8.31 3.56
N GLU A 125 -1.63 7.24 3.59
CA GLU A 125 -0.44 7.07 2.74
C GLU A 125 -0.76 6.43 1.39
N ARG A 126 -1.77 5.55 1.32
CA ARG A 126 -2.22 4.86 0.10
C ARG A 126 -3.75 4.94 -0.08
N PRO A 127 -4.35 6.14 -0.16
CA PRO A 127 -5.81 6.30 -0.22
C PRO A 127 -6.44 5.77 -1.51
N LEU A 128 -5.71 5.81 -2.64
CA LEU A 128 -6.20 5.31 -3.92
C LEU A 128 -6.38 3.78 -3.87
N GLY A 129 -5.46 3.08 -3.22
CA GLY A 129 -5.56 1.67 -2.91
C GLY A 129 -6.85 1.29 -2.19
N SER A 130 -7.16 2.00 -1.10
CA SER A 130 -8.42 1.78 -0.36
C SER A 130 -9.65 1.97 -1.26
N LYS A 131 -9.65 3.00 -2.11
CA LYS A 131 -10.73 3.25 -3.08
C LYS A 131 -10.86 2.16 -4.13
N VAL A 132 -9.76 1.59 -4.63
CA VAL A 132 -9.79 0.45 -5.56
C VAL A 132 -10.50 -0.73 -4.90
N TRP A 133 -10.09 -1.07 -3.69
CA TRP A 133 -10.72 -2.16 -2.93
C TRP A 133 -12.21 -1.88 -2.68
N ALA A 134 -12.55 -0.68 -2.19
CA ALA A 134 -13.93 -0.30 -1.91
C ALA A 134 -14.83 -0.35 -3.16
N ASN A 135 -14.35 0.19 -4.30
CA ASN A 135 -15.09 0.16 -5.57
C ASN A 135 -15.39 -1.28 -6.01
N GLU A 136 -14.42 -2.18 -5.87
CA GLU A 136 -14.59 -3.59 -6.22
C GLU A 136 -15.61 -4.28 -5.30
N ILE A 137 -15.54 -4.05 -3.98
CA ILE A 137 -16.51 -4.56 -3.01
C ILE A 137 -17.92 -4.05 -3.31
N ILE A 138 -18.08 -2.74 -3.56
CA ILE A 138 -19.37 -2.12 -3.92
C ILE A 138 -19.93 -2.72 -5.22
N SER A 139 -19.05 -3.10 -6.14
CA SER A 139 -19.41 -3.73 -7.42
C SER A 139 -19.67 -5.24 -7.30
N GLY A 140 -19.71 -5.80 -6.09
CA GLY A 140 -20.01 -7.21 -5.84
C GLY A 140 -18.79 -8.14 -5.80
N ALA A 141 -17.58 -7.58 -5.71
CA ALA A 141 -16.32 -8.29 -5.55
C ALA A 141 -16.02 -9.33 -6.65
N THR A 142 -16.54 -9.14 -7.86
CA THR A 142 -16.54 -10.12 -8.95
C THR A 142 -15.15 -10.58 -9.38
N HIS A 143 -14.12 -9.75 -9.21
CA HIS A 143 -12.73 -10.07 -9.55
C HIS A 143 -11.87 -10.49 -8.36
N MET A 144 -12.43 -10.49 -7.15
CA MET A 144 -11.71 -10.80 -5.91
C MET A 144 -12.41 -11.81 -4.98
N GLN A 145 -13.46 -12.51 -5.42
CA GLN A 145 -14.16 -13.47 -4.55
C GLN A 145 -13.24 -14.56 -3.99
N ASP A 146 -12.36 -15.08 -4.82
CA ASP A 146 -11.34 -16.05 -4.43
C ASP A 146 -10.34 -15.45 -3.45
N LEU A 147 -9.88 -14.21 -3.69
CA LEU A 147 -9.03 -13.47 -2.74
C LEU A 147 -9.68 -13.34 -1.36
N LEU A 148 -10.99 -13.02 -1.31
CA LEU A 148 -11.75 -12.93 -0.07
C LEU A 148 -11.86 -14.28 0.65
N LEU A 149 -12.18 -15.35 -0.09
CA LEU A 149 -12.42 -16.67 0.49
C LEU A 149 -11.14 -17.40 0.89
N GLU A 150 -10.07 -17.24 0.13
CA GLU A 150 -8.83 -18.00 0.31
C GLU A 150 -7.80 -17.28 1.18
N ARG A 151 -7.84 -15.94 1.25
CA ARG A 151 -6.86 -15.14 2.01
C ARG A 151 -7.48 -14.33 3.14
N VAL A 152 -8.55 -13.59 2.88
CA VAL A 152 -9.17 -12.72 3.90
C VAL A 152 -9.93 -13.52 4.95
N LYS A 153 -10.76 -14.47 4.54
CA LYS A 153 -11.58 -15.28 5.46
C LYS A 153 -10.73 -16.09 6.45
N PRO A 154 -9.70 -16.87 6.03
CA PRO A 154 -8.90 -17.63 6.98
C PRO A 154 -8.18 -16.72 7.98
N TRP A 155 -7.64 -15.59 7.52
CA TRP A 155 -7.05 -14.61 8.43
C TRP A 155 -8.08 -14.05 9.42
N MET A 156 -9.27 -13.67 8.95
CA MET A 156 -10.36 -13.20 9.82
C MET A 156 -10.74 -14.24 10.87
N ASP A 157 -10.87 -15.51 10.50
CA ASP A 157 -11.18 -16.61 11.43
C ASP A 157 -10.12 -16.72 12.54
N THR A 158 -8.83 -16.53 12.22
CA THR A 158 -7.76 -16.51 13.25
C THR A 158 -7.89 -15.34 14.22
N ARG A 159 -8.31 -14.17 13.74
CA ARG A 159 -8.50 -12.97 14.58
C ARG A 159 -9.76 -13.08 15.43
N ILE A 160 -10.83 -13.66 14.91
CA ILE A 160 -12.04 -14.00 15.66
C ILE A 160 -11.66 -14.88 16.86
N ALA A 161 -10.94 -15.98 16.63
CA ALA A 161 -10.52 -16.88 17.70
C ALA A 161 -9.64 -16.20 18.76
N LEU A 162 -8.81 -15.23 18.35
CA LEU A 162 -8.00 -14.44 19.31
C LEU A 162 -8.87 -13.51 20.16
N ILE A 163 -9.83 -12.81 19.55
CA ILE A 163 -10.75 -11.92 20.26
C ILE A 163 -11.63 -12.73 21.23
N GLU A 164 -12.12 -13.91 20.83
CA GLU A 164 -12.86 -14.83 21.70
C GLU A 164 -12.05 -15.25 22.93
N ARG A 165 -10.74 -15.49 22.79
CA ARG A 165 -9.86 -15.76 23.94
C ARG A 165 -9.75 -14.56 24.88
N TRP A 166 -9.70 -13.34 24.36
CA TRP A 166 -9.70 -12.14 25.20
C TRP A 166 -11.04 -11.92 25.92
N ILE A 167 -12.15 -12.22 25.25
CA ILE A 167 -13.49 -12.22 25.86
C ILE A 167 -13.57 -13.25 27.00
N ALA A 168 -13.11 -14.48 26.77
CA ALA A 168 -13.11 -15.53 27.80
C ALA A 168 -12.24 -15.16 29.03
N ARG A 169 -11.25 -14.29 28.86
CA ARG A 169 -10.40 -13.76 29.93
C ARG A 169 -10.95 -12.49 30.59
N GLY A 170 -12.10 -11.98 30.13
CA GLY A 170 -12.69 -10.72 30.61
C GLY A 170 -11.90 -9.46 30.21
N LEU A 171 -10.98 -9.56 29.25
CA LEU A 171 -10.18 -8.44 28.77
C LEU A 171 -10.88 -7.62 27.68
N ILE A 172 -11.93 -8.18 27.08
CA ILE A 172 -12.84 -7.53 26.14
C ILE A 172 -14.28 -7.90 26.57
N GLU A 173 -15.22 -6.98 26.44
CA GLU A 173 -16.66 -7.22 26.68
C GLU A 173 -17.24 -8.23 25.67
N PRO A 174 -18.35 -8.93 25.96
CA PRO A 174 -18.89 -9.99 25.10
C PRO A 174 -19.55 -9.43 23.81
N VAL A 175 -18.72 -8.93 22.91
CA VAL A 175 -19.10 -8.41 21.58
C VAL A 175 -18.97 -9.51 20.52
N GLU A 176 -19.71 -9.37 19.42
CA GLU A 176 -19.52 -10.23 18.23
C GLU A 176 -18.20 -9.86 17.51
N PRO A 177 -17.17 -10.75 17.50
CA PRO A 177 -15.83 -10.41 17.01
C PRO A 177 -15.80 -9.97 15.55
N LYS A 178 -16.62 -10.59 14.70
CA LYS A 178 -16.72 -10.24 13.28
C LYS A 178 -17.19 -8.81 13.09
N THR A 179 -18.19 -8.39 13.86
CA THR A 179 -18.71 -7.02 13.83
C THR A 179 -17.66 -6.01 14.29
N LEU A 180 -16.85 -6.34 15.30
CA LEU A 180 -15.73 -5.49 15.74
C LEU A 180 -14.70 -5.29 14.62
N LEU A 181 -14.32 -6.36 13.92
CA LEU A 181 -13.39 -6.27 12.77
C LEU A 181 -13.96 -5.40 11.65
N TYR A 182 -15.24 -5.59 11.29
CA TYR A 182 -15.91 -4.76 10.28
C TYR A 182 -15.98 -3.29 10.70
N MET A 183 -16.23 -3.00 11.97
CA MET A 183 -16.23 -1.63 12.50
C MET A 183 -14.84 -0.99 12.38
N ILE A 184 -13.76 -1.72 12.69
CA ILE A 184 -12.39 -1.23 12.52
C ILE A 184 -12.12 -0.91 11.04
N TRP A 185 -12.47 -1.81 10.11
CA TRP A 185 -12.25 -1.57 8.69
C TRP A 185 -13.05 -0.38 8.18
N ALA A 186 -14.35 -0.33 8.50
CA ALA A 186 -15.23 0.75 8.07
C ALA A 186 -14.76 2.12 8.58
N THR A 187 -14.42 2.22 9.86
CA THR A 187 -14.00 3.49 10.47
C THR A 187 -12.64 3.96 9.96
N THR A 188 -11.68 3.07 9.79
CA THR A 188 -10.33 3.45 9.34
C THR A 188 -10.28 3.75 7.83
N GLN A 189 -10.95 2.95 7.01
CA GLN A 189 -10.99 3.15 5.55
C GLN A 189 -11.83 4.35 5.14
N HIS A 190 -12.80 4.78 5.97
CA HIS A 190 -13.56 6.01 5.74
C HIS A 190 -12.64 7.22 5.45
N TYR A 191 -11.49 7.30 6.12
CA TYR A 191 -10.52 8.38 5.95
C TYR A 191 -9.79 8.39 4.60
N ALA A 192 -9.89 7.31 3.83
CA ALA A 192 -9.43 7.23 2.44
C ALA A 192 -10.61 7.29 1.46
N ASP A 193 -11.59 6.41 1.65
CA ASP A 193 -12.68 6.18 0.69
C ASP A 193 -13.59 7.39 0.55
N PHE A 194 -13.79 8.12 1.65
CA PHE A 194 -14.65 9.29 1.75
C PHE A 194 -13.85 10.58 1.99
N ASP A 195 -12.59 10.64 1.55
CA ASP A 195 -11.71 11.82 1.70
C ASP A 195 -12.35 13.12 1.18
N ALA A 196 -13.07 13.06 0.06
CA ALA A 196 -13.79 14.20 -0.51
C ALA A 196 -14.88 14.72 0.44
N GLN A 197 -15.61 13.83 1.12
CA GLN A 197 -16.61 14.18 2.12
C GLN A 197 -15.93 14.84 3.33
N ILE A 198 -14.84 14.24 3.83
CA ILE A 198 -14.09 14.75 4.98
C ILE A 198 -13.54 16.15 4.68
N VAL A 199 -12.95 16.35 3.50
CA VAL A 199 -12.42 17.66 3.07
C VAL A 199 -13.54 18.69 2.96
N ALA A 200 -14.68 18.33 2.35
CA ALA A 200 -15.82 19.22 2.22
C ALA A 200 -16.37 19.66 3.59
N LEU A 201 -16.51 18.74 4.53
CA LEU A 201 -17.04 19.00 5.87
C LEU A 201 -16.03 19.69 6.81
N SER A 202 -14.74 19.56 6.54
CA SER A 202 -13.65 20.17 7.33
C SER A 202 -13.27 21.59 6.86
N GLY A 203 -14.14 22.26 6.09
CA GLY A 203 -13.88 23.61 5.58
C GLY A 203 -12.97 23.66 4.35
N LYS A 204 -13.05 22.63 3.47
CA LYS A 204 -12.34 22.51 2.19
C LYS A 204 -10.81 22.41 2.30
N ARG A 205 -10.29 21.89 3.41
CA ARG A 205 -8.85 21.62 3.58
C ARG A 205 -8.63 20.18 4.02
N ALA A 206 -7.55 19.58 3.51
CA ALA A 206 -7.07 18.29 4.00
C ALA A 206 -6.60 18.43 5.45
N LEU A 207 -6.68 17.34 6.21
CA LEU A 207 -6.17 17.30 7.58
C LEU A 207 -4.64 17.48 7.56
N ALA A 208 -4.14 18.43 8.34
CA ALA A 208 -2.71 18.53 8.62
C ALA A 208 -2.23 17.27 9.35
N ALA A 209 -0.96 16.89 9.21
CA ALA A 209 -0.40 15.67 9.82
C ALA A 209 -0.73 15.57 11.33
N LYS A 210 -0.51 16.65 12.09
CA LYS A 210 -0.85 16.73 13.52
C LYS A 210 -2.34 16.51 13.81
N ALA A 211 -3.22 17.01 12.95
CA ALA A 211 -4.66 16.80 13.09
C ALA A 211 -5.03 15.34 12.81
N PHE A 212 -4.38 14.72 11.82
CA PHE A 212 -4.57 13.30 11.50
C PHE A 212 -4.13 12.38 12.65
N ASP A 213 -3.02 12.69 13.30
CA ASP A 213 -2.53 11.91 14.46
C ASP A 213 -3.52 12.01 15.63
N ALA A 214 -4.05 13.20 15.91
CA ALA A 214 -5.10 13.39 16.92
C ALA A 214 -6.40 12.66 16.57
N THR A 215 -6.80 12.67 15.30
CA THR A 215 -7.93 11.87 14.81
C THR A 215 -7.67 10.38 14.97
N THR A 216 -6.46 9.91 14.69
CA THR A 216 -6.07 8.51 14.89
C THR A 216 -6.17 8.11 16.36
N ASP A 217 -5.70 8.96 17.28
CA ASP A 217 -5.85 8.74 18.73
C ASP A 217 -7.31 8.67 19.17
N GLU A 218 -8.18 9.50 18.58
CA GLU A 218 -9.62 9.47 18.84
C GLU A 218 -10.25 8.16 18.36
N VAL A 219 -9.95 7.73 17.14
CA VAL A 219 -10.47 6.47 16.56
C VAL A 219 -10.03 5.27 17.39
N VAL A 220 -8.75 5.21 17.79
CA VAL A 220 -8.23 4.18 18.70
C VAL A 220 -9.03 4.18 20.00
N ARG A 221 -9.21 5.34 20.63
CA ARG A 221 -9.94 5.45 21.90
C ARG A 221 -11.38 5.00 21.78
N LEU A 222 -12.08 5.38 20.71
CA LEU A 222 -13.47 5.02 20.48
C LEU A 222 -13.63 3.51 20.29
N ILE A 223 -12.77 2.89 19.48
CA ILE A 223 -12.80 1.43 19.24
C ILE A 223 -12.52 0.65 20.52
N LEU A 224 -11.47 1.02 21.26
CA LEU A 224 -11.13 0.36 22.53
C LEU A 224 -12.26 0.49 23.57
N ARG A 225 -12.92 1.66 23.63
CA ARG A 225 -14.09 1.86 24.51
C ARG A 225 -15.29 1.04 24.06
N ALA A 226 -15.54 0.93 22.76
CA ALA A 226 -16.68 0.20 22.21
C ALA A 226 -16.64 -1.30 22.54
N CYS A 227 -15.46 -1.89 22.63
CA CYS A 227 -15.28 -3.30 23.02
C CYS A 227 -14.85 -3.49 24.50
N GLY A 228 -14.78 -2.41 25.28
CA GLY A 228 -14.36 -2.46 26.69
C GLY A 228 -12.97 -3.09 26.89
N ALA A 229 -12.05 -2.88 25.95
CA ALA A 229 -10.73 -3.49 25.99
C ALA A 229 -9.92 -3.02 27.22
N ARG A 230 -9.31 -3.97 27.92
CA ARG A 230 -8.48 -3.76 29.11
C ARG A 230 -7.16 -4.50 28.99
N SER A 231 -6.07 -3.84 29.39
CA SER A 231 -4.77 -4.50 29.50
C SER A 231 -4.77 -5.49 30.67
N PRO A 232 -4.09 -6.65 30.53
CA PRO A 232 -3.91 -7.57 31.64
C PRO A 232 -3.33 -6.85 32.88
N GLY A 233 -3.94 -7.04 34.04
CA GLY A 233 -3.49 -6.43 35.30
C GLY A 233 -3.98 -5.00 35.56
N ALA A 234 -4.75 -4.38 34.66
CA ALA A 234 -5.48 -3.16 34.97
C ALA A 234 -6.59 -3.46 35.99
N ARG A 235 -6.41 -3.07 37.26
CA ARG A 235 -7.41 -3.26 38.32
C ARG A 235 -8.74 -2.59 37.94
N GLU A 236 -9.86 -3.24 38.27
CA GLU A 236 -11.18 -2.62 38.24
C GLU A 236 -11.14 -1.38 39.15
N ARG A 237 -11.35 -0.19 38.56
CA ARG A 237 -11.71 0.97 39.36
C ARG A 237 -13.14 0.70 39.85
N GLY A 238 -13.25 0.28 41.10
CA GLY A 238 -14.52 0.10 41.80
C GLY A 238 -15.32 1.37 41.94
#